data_AF-A0A2N2HQY1-F1
#
_entry.id   AF-A0A2N2HQY1-F1
#
_cell.length_a   1.000
_cell.length_b   1.000
_cell.length_c   1.000
_cell.angle_alpha   90.00
_cell.angle_beta   90.00
_cell.angle_gamma   90.00
#
_symmetry.space_group_name_H-M   'P 1'
#
loop_
_entity.id
_entity.type
_entity.pdbx_description
1 polymer ?
#
loop_
_entity_poly.entity_id
_entity_poly.type
_entity_poly.pdbx_seq_one_letter_code
_entity_poly.pdbx_strand_id
1 'polypeptide(L)'
;MLTHKFRIAATGLIILILTGTLGYHATEGWELLDSFYATIVTISTVGYGDFMPRTTQGKLFTIVMILFGVGTMLYTVGLLAQNMVEGRLRVILGRGRLEKMIDKMSNHYIICGCGRIGHFIGKEL
;
A
#
# COMPACT_ATOMS: atom_id res chain seq x y z
N MET A 1 4.83 7.48 8.26
CA MET A 1 3.56 8.05 7.79
C MET A 1 2.94 7.22 6.68
N LEU A 2 3.69 6.86 5.62
CA LEU A 2 3.20 6.01 4.53
C LEU A 2 2.78 4.59 5.00
N THR A 3 3.54 4.01 5.95
CA THR A 3 3.18 2.74 6.61
C THR A 3 1.84 2.77 7.34
N HIS A 4 1.46 3.92 7.92
CA HIS A 4 0.16 4.06 8.60
C HIS A 4 -1.00 4.13 7.58
N LYS A 5 -0.82 4.89 6.49
CA LYS A 5 -1.80 4.96 5.39
C LYS A 5 -2.01 3.59 4.75
N PHE A 6 -0.92 2.85 4.53
CA PHE A 6 -0.98 1.49 4.01
C PHE A 6 -1.74 0.53 4.94
N ARG A 7 -1.50 0.60 6.25
CA ARG A 7 -2.25 -0.20 7.23
C ARG A 7 -3.74 0.09 7.19
N ILE A 8 -4.14 1.36 7.13
CA ILE A 8 -5.57 1.74 7.04
C ILE A 8 -6.19 1.19 5.75
N ALA A 9 -5.52 1.39 4.60
CA ALA A 9 -5.99 0.93 3.31
C ALA A 9 -6.12 -0.60 3.26
N ALA A 10 -5.12 -1.33 3.77
CA ALA A 10 -5.14 -2.79 3.85
C ALA A 10 -6.27 -3.30 4.76
N THR A 11 -6.50 -2.69 5.92
CA THR A 11 -7.63 -3.05 6.79
C THR A 11 -8.96 -2.81 6.10
N GLY A 12 -9.13 -1.67 5.42
CA GLY A 12 -10.34 -1.37 4.65
C GLY A 12 -10.58 -2.37 3.52
N LEU A 13 -9.52 -2.77 2.81
CA LEU A 13 -9.59 -3.79 1.76
C LEU A 13 -9.99 -5.15 2.31
N ILE A 14 -9.44 -5.58 3.46
CA ILE A 14 -9.83 -6.83 4.11
C ILE A 14 -11.30 -6.81 4.51
N ILE A 15 -11.78 -5.69 5.08
CA ILE A 15 -13.20 -5.54 5.42
C ILE A 15 -14.07 -5.64 4.16
N LEU A 16 -13.70 -4.98 3.07
CA LEU A 16 -14.43 -5.07 1.79
C LEU A 16 -14.45 -6.48 1.21
N ILE A 17 -13.35 -7.23 1.35
CA ILE A 17 -13.29 -8.62 0.88
C ILE A 17 -14.20 -9.51 1.72
N LEU A 18 -14.20 -9.33 3.04
CA LEU A 18 -15.08 -10.08 3.95
C LEU A 18 -16.56 -9.75 3.71
N THR A 19 -16.91 -8.48 3.59
CA THR A 19 -18.29 -8.06 3.29
C THR A 19 -18.72 -8.50 1.90
N GLY A 20 -17.83 -8.42 0.90
CA GLY A 20 -18.03 -8.97 -0.45
C GLY A 20 -18.38 -10.45 -0.42
N THR A 21 -17.54 -11.24 0.26
CA THR A 21 -17.68 -12.70 0.38
C THR A 21 -18.98 -13.08 1.07
N LEU A 22 -19.27 -12.48 2.23
CA LEU A 22 -20.50 -12.75 2.97
C LEU A 22 -21.75 -12.26 2.22
N GLY A 23 -21.63 -11.13 1.51
CA GLY A 23 -22.72 -10.57 0.72
C GLY A 23 -23.08 -11.46 -0.46
N TYR A 24 -22.10 -11.99 -1.20
CA TYR A 24 -22.36 -12.95 -2.28
C TYR A 24 -22.91 -14.28 -1.74
N HIS A 25 -22.36 -14.79 -0.64
CA HIS A 25 -22.89 -15.99 0.00
C HIS A 25 -24.36 -15.82 0.40
N ALA A 26 -24.74 -14.67 0.97
CA ALA A 26 -26.10 -14.41 1.41
C ALA A 26 -27.08 -14.08 0.27
N THR A 27 -26.63 -13.37 -0.77
CA THR A 27 -27.51 -12.92 -1.87
C THR A 27 -27.64 -13.93 -3.01
N GLU A 28 -26.57 -14.64 -3.34
CA GLU A 28 -26.54 -15.61 -4.45
C GLU A 28 -26.47 -17.06 -3.98
N GLY A 29 -26.22 -17.31 -2.69
CA GLY A 29 -26.18 -18.68 -2.13
C GLY A 29 -24.95 -19.48 -2.54
N TRP A 30 -23.92 -18.85 -3.11
CA TRP A 30 -22.68 -19.51 -3.51
C TRP A 30 -21.88 -20.00 -2.30
N GLU A 31 -21.05 -21.03 -2.46
CA GLU A 31 -20.13 -21.44 -1.38
C GLU A 31 -19.19 -20.29 -0.99
N LEU A 32 -18.67 -20.32 0.24
CA LEU A 32 -17.81 -19.24 0.76
C LEU A 32 -16.56 -19.03 -0.10
N LEU A 33 -15.98 -20.11 -0.62
CA LEU A 33 -14.79 -20.04 -1.46
C LEU A 33 -15.08 -19.41 -2.82
N ASP A 34 -16.20 -19.78 -3.45
CA ASP A 34 -16.68 -19.20 -4.70
C ASP A 34 -17.03 -17.72 -4.54
N SER A 35 -17.69 -17.37 -3.42
CA SER A 35 -18.02 -15.99 -3.06
C SER A 35 -16.78 -15.13 -2.85
N PHE A 36 -15.74 -15.69 -2.21
CA PHE A 36 -14.46 -15.04 -2.01
C PHE A 36 -13.72 -14.83 -3.34
N TYR A 37 -13.70 -15.86 -4.18
CA TYR A 37 -13.15 -15.80 -5.53
C TYR A 37 -13.85 -14.73 -6.37
N ALA A 38 -15.18 -14.73 -6.43
CA ALA A 38 -15.98 -13.73 -7.12
C ALA A 38 -15.69 -12.31 -6.62
N THR A 39 -15.54 -12.14 -5.31
CA THR A 39 -15.18 -10.85 -4.69
C THR A 39 -13.83 -10.34 -5.19
N ILE A 40 -12.79 -11.19 -5.16
CA ILE A 40 -11.46 -10.82 -5.64
C ILE A 40 -11.47 -10.50 -7.12
N VAL A 41 -12.07 -11.36 -7.95
CA VAL A 41 -12.15 -11.19 -9.41
C VAL A 41 -12.87 -9.88 -9.77
N THR A 42 -13.89 -9.51 -9.00
CA THR A 42 -14.63 -8.26 -9.18
C THR A 42 -13.80 -7.03 -8.81
N ILE A 43 -13.24 -6.95 -7.58
CA ILE A 43 -12.49 -5.75 -7.13
C ILE A 43 -11.14 -5.57 -7.81
N SER A 44 -10.57 -6.67 -8.31
CA SER A 44 -9.35 -6.65 -9.14
C SER A 44 -9.62 -6.26 -10.58
N THR A 45 -10.88 -6.02 -10.96
CA THR A 45 -11.31 -5.65 -12.32
C THR A 45 -11.02 -6.71 -13.39
N VAL A 46 -10.79 -7.96 -12.98
CA VAL A 46 -10.53 -9.07 -13.92
C VAL A 46 -11.83 -9.51 -14.60
N GLY A 47 -12.88 -9.78 -13.81
CA GLY A 47 -14.23 -10.00 -14.33
C GLY A 47 -14.41 -11.17 -15.29
N TYR A 48 -13.94 -12.38 -14.94
CA TYR A 48 -14.08 -13.58 -15.79
C TYR A 48 -15.53 -13.92 -16.17
N GLY A 49 -16.51 -13.53 -15.35
CA GLY A 49 -17.94 -13.73 -15.63
C GLY A 49 -18.47 -15.14 -15.35
N ASP A 50 -17.63 -16.00 -14.77
CA ASP A 50 -17.95 -17.33 -14.26
C ASP A 50 -18.92 -17.28 -13.07
N PHE A 51 -18.68 -16.38 -12.11
CA PHE A 51 -19.56 -16.12 -10.96
C PHE A 51 -20.18 -14.72 -11.05
N MET A 52 -21.27 -14.61 -11.80
CA MET A 52 -22.00 -13.34 -11.99
C MET A 52 -23.36 -13.37 -11.28
N PRO A 53 -23.71 -12.32 -10.50
CA PRO A 53 -24.97 -12.28 -9.75
C PRO A 53 -26.18 -12.38 -10.68
N ARG A 54 -27.08 -13.31 -10.36
CA ARG A 54 -28.33 -13.52 -11.11
C ARG A 54 -29.51 -12.86 -10.42
N THR A 55 -29.46 -12.70 -9.10
CA THR A 55 -30.53 -12.05 -8.34
C THR A 55 -30.48 -10.54 -8.46
N THR A 56 -31.63 -9.88 -8.31
CA THR A 56 -31.69 -8.41 -8.29
C THR A 56 -30.90 -7.84 -7.11
N GLN A 57 -30.93 -8.51 -5.96
CA GLN A 57 -30.21 -8.10 -4.76
C GLN A 57 -28.69 -8.23 -4.94
N GLY A 58 -28.22 -9.36 -5.48
CA GLY A 58 -26.80 -9.57 -5.78
C GLY A 58 -26.26 -8.59 -6.83
N LYS A 59 -27.06 -8.22 -7.83
CA LYS A 59 -26.69 -7.16 -8.80
C LYS A 59 -26.53 -5.80 -8.14
N LEU A 60 -27.49 -5.38 -7.30
CA LEU A 60 -27.40 -4.11 -6.56
C LEU A 60 -26.20 -4.12 -5.60
N PHE A 61 -25.98 -5.24 -4.90
CA PHE A 61 -24.83 -5.43 -4.03
C PHE A 61 -23.51 -5.28 -4.80
N THR A 62 -23.41 -5.93 -5.96
CA THR A 62 -22.22 -5.90 -6.82
C THR A 62 -21.90 -4.48 -7.29
N ILE A 63 -22.92 -3.69 -7.67
CA ILE A 63 -22.74 -2.29 -8.06
C ILE A 63 -22.09 -1.49 -6.93
N VAL A 64 -22.62 -1.59 -5.71
CA VAL A 64 -22.07 -0.91 -4.53
C VAL A 64 -20.66 -1.41 -4.25
N MET A 65 -20.45 -2.73 -4.31
CA MET A 65 -19.17 -3.36 -4.04
C MET A 65 -18.09 -2.90 -5.02
N ILE A 66 -18.41 -2.76 -6.32
CA ILE A 66 -17.48 -2.23 -7.33
C ILE A 66 -17.09 -0.78 -7.02
N LEU A 67 -18.06 0.08 -6.70
CA LEU A 67 -17.81 1.51 -6.44
C LEU A 67 -16.80 1.73 -5.31
N PHE A 68 -16.88 0.95 -4.23
CA PHE A 68 -15.97 1.06 -3.08
C PHE A 68 -14.74 0.16 -3.20
N GLY A 69 -14.89 -1.03 -3.77
CA GLY A 69 -13.89 -2.08 -3.86
C GLY A 69 -12.76 -1.75 -4.83
N VAL A 70 -13.11 -1.35 -6.05
CA VAL A 70 -12.11 -1.08 -7.11
C VAL A 70 -11.21 0.08 -6.71
N GLY A 71 -11.79 1.19 -6.22
CA GLY A 71 -11.03 2.36 -5.76
C GLY A 71 -10.09 2.02 -4.60
N THR A 72 -10.58 1.27 -3.61
CA THR A 72 -9.77 0.87 -2.44
C THR A 72 -8.64 -0.09 -2.84
N MET A 73 -8.90 -1.03 -3.75
CA MET A 73 -7.90 -1.96 -4.27
C MET A 73 -6.79 -1.21 -5.01
N LEU A 74 -7.15 -0.35 -5.98
CA LEU A 74 -6.21 0.49 -6.72
C LEU A 74 -5.36 1.36 -5.79
N TYR A 75 -5.99 2.00 -4.81
CA TYR A 75 -5.29 2.83 -3.83
C TYR A 75 -4.28 2.03 -3.00
N THR A 76 -4.67 0.83 -2.54
CA THR A 76 -3.82 -0.05 -1.74
C THR A 76 -2.60 -0.52 -2.54
N VAL A 77 -2.80 -0.92 -3.81
CA VAL A 77 -1.71 -1.30 -4.73
C VAL A 77 -0.78 -0.11 -4.99
N GLY A 78 -1.33 1.09 -5.21
CA GLY A 78 -0.53 2.31 -5.38
C GLY A 78 0.34 2.63 -4.16
N LEU A 79 -0.21 2.52 -2.95
CA LEU A 79 0.54 2.69 -1.71
C LEU A 79 1.62 1.61 -1.53
N LEU A 80 1.33 0.36 -1.93
CA LEU A 80 2.33 -0.72 -1.90
C LEU A 80 3.51 -0.40 -2.82
N ALA A 81 3.23 0.03 -4.05
CA ALA A 81 4.26 0.43 -5.01
C ALA A 81 5.11 1.60 -4.49
N GLN A 82 4.47 2.63 -3.92
CA GLN A 82 5.17 3.76 -3.31
C GLN A 82 6.05 3.31 -2.13
N ASN A 83 5.54 2.46 -1.24
CA ASN A 83 6.31 1.91 -0.12
C ASN A 83 7.52 1.10 -0.60
N MET A 84 7.40 0.34 -1.70
CA MET A 84 8.52 -0.41 -2.28
C MET A 84 9.59 0.51 -2.86
N VAL A 85 9.19 1.59 -3.56
CA VAL A 85 10.12 2.58 -4.11
C VAL A 85 10.80 3.36 -3.00
N GLU A 86 10.04 3.90 -2.03
CA GLU A 86 10.60 4.61 -0.87
C GLU A 86 11.46 3.72 0.02
N GLY A 87 11.10 2.44 0.18
CA GLY A 87 11.89 1.46 0.93
C GLY A 87 13.29 1.27 0.32
N ARG A 88 13.38 1.21 -1.02
CA ARG A 88 14.66 1.23 -1.73
C ARG A 88 15.34 2.60 -1.66
N LEU A 89 14.57 3.67 -1.74
CA LEU A 89 15.07 5.04 -1.64
C LEU A 89 15.71 5.30 -0.27
N ARG A 90 15.19 4.76 0.84
CA ARG A 90 15.80 4.86 2.18
C ARG A 90 17.15 4.18 2.28
N VAL A 91 17.35 3.09 1.55
CA VAL A 91 18.63 2.36 1.49
C VAL A 91 19.64 3.11 0.61
N ILE A 92 19.18 3.73 -0.48
CA ILE A 92 20.00 4.54 -1.39
C ILE A 92 20.32 5.92 -0.81
N LEU A 93 19.39 6.55 -0.08
CA LEU A 93 19.54 7.87 0.56
C LEU A 93 20.57 7.90 1.69
N GLY A 94 21.29 6.81 1.93
CA GLY A 94 22.59 6.82 2.60
C GLY A 94 22.58 7.18 4.08
N ARG A 95 21.50 7.75 4.65
CA ARG A 95 21.44 8.23 6.03
C ARG A 95 21.83 7.16 7.04
N GLY A 96 21.32 5.93 6.87
CA GLY A 96 21.68 4.82 7.77
C GLY A 96 23.11 4.27 7.58
N ARG A 97 23.73 4.44 6.40
CA ARG A 97 25.15 4.12 6.20
C ARG A 97 26.03 5.24 6.76
N LEU A 98 25.66 6.49 6.50
CA LEU A 98 26.35 7.67 7.00
C LEU A 98 26.34 7.70 8.52
N GLU A 99 25.20 7.44 9.18
CA GLU A 99 25.14 7.28 10.64
C GLU A 99 26.08 6.18 11.12
N LYS A 100 26.05 4.99 10.52
CA LYS A 100 26.98 3.90 10.89
C LYS A 100 28.46 4.21 10.63
N MET A 101 28.77 5.07 9.67
CA MET A 101 30.13 5.53 9.39
C MET A 101 30.56 6.58 10.42
N ILE A 102 29.68 7.56 10.71
CA ILE A 102 29.87 8.59 11.74
C ILE A 102 30.08 7.94 13.12
N ASP A 103 29.28 6.93 13.46
CA ASP A 103 29.36 6.22 14.76
C ASP A 103 30.68 5.45 14.93
N LYS A 104 31.33 5.08 13.82
CA LYS A 104 32.65 4.44 13.82
C LYS A 104 33.82 5.43 13.84
N MET A 105 33.58 6.72 13.65
CA MET A 105 34.61 7.74 13.62
C MET A 105 34.79 8.37 15.01
N SER A 106 35.96 8.21 15.61
CA SER A 106 36.35 8.97 16.82
C SER A 106 37.09 10.24 16.43
N ASN A 107 36.80 11.36 17.12
CA ASN A 107 37.49 12.64 16.98
C ASN A 107 37.34 13.32 15.60
N HIS A 108 36.09 13.47 15.13
CA HIS A 108 35.78 14.04 13.82
C HIS A 108 34.87 15.28 13.93
N TYR A 109 34.91 16.13 12.91
CA TYR A 109 34.08 17.34 12.80
C TYR A 109 33.04 17.16 11.67
N ILE A 110 31.78 17.53 11.93
CA ILE A 110 30.71 17.52 10.93
C ILE A 110 30.46 18.95 10.46
N ILE A 111 30.76 19.23 9.20
CA ILE A 111 30.51 20.55 8.57
C ILE A 111 29.16 20.49 7.86
N CYS A 112 28.15 21.16 8.43
CA CYS A 112 26.81 21.25 7.85
C CYS A 112 26.71 22.39 6.84
N GLY A 113 27.12 22.13 5.59
CA GLY A 113 26.90 23.03 4.45
C GLY A 113 28.17 23.45 3.71
N CYS A 114 28.07 23.59 2.39
CA CYS A 114 29.16 23.95 1.46
C CYS A 114 29.18 25.46 1.15
N GLY A 115 29.01 26.29 2.19
CA GLY A 115 29.08 27.75 2.03
C GLY A 115 30.52 28.29 2.09
N ARG A 116 30.68 29.60 1.93
CA ARG A 116 31.99 30.29 2.09
C ARG A 116 32.66 29.94 3.43
N ILE A 117 31.90 29.98 4.52
CA ILE A 117 32.38 29.67 5.87
C ILE A 117 32.70 28.17 6.01
N GLY A 118 31.84 27.28 5.51
CA GLY A 118 32.07 25.83 5.59
C GLY A 118 33.31 25.38 4.81
N HIS A 119 33.57 25.97 3.64
CA HIS A 119 34.78 25.70 2.86
C HIS A 119 36.04 26.26 3.53
N PHE A 120 35.95 27.42 4.17
CA PHE A 120 37.06 28.01 4.91
C PHE A 120 37.45 27.14 6.11
N ILE A 121 36.46 26.76 6.93
CA ILE A 121 36.66 25.88 8.08
C ILE A 121 37.21 24.52 7.66
N GLY A 122 36.73 23.95 6.54
CA GLY A 122 37.23 22.69 6.01
C GLY A 122 38.67 22.72 5.48
N LYS A 123 39.27 23.91 5.31
CA LYS A 123 40.69 24.08 4.98
C LYS A 123 41.58 24.30 6.21
N GLU A 124 41.01 24.70 7.34
CA GLU A 124 41.73 25.07 8.57
C GLU A 124 41.74 23.98 9.65
N LEU A 125 40.77 23.06 9.59
CA LEU A 125 40.72 21.83 10.40
C LEU A 125 41.61 20.74 9.80
#